data_AF-A0A9D6YV47-F1
#
_entry.id   AF-A0A9D6YV47-F1
#
_cell.length_a   1.000
_cell.length_b   1.000
_cell.length_c   1.000
_cell.angle_alpha   90.00
_cell.angle_beta   90.00
_cell.angle_gamma   90.00
#
_symmetry.space_group_name_H-M   'P 1'
#
loop_
_entity.id
_entity.type
_entity.pdbx_description
1 polymer ?
#
loop_
_entity_poly.entity_id
_entity_poly.type
_entity_poly.pdbx_seq_one_letter_code
_entity_poly.pdbx_strand_id
1 'polypeptide(L)'
;MAAPLIFKVFPFIYGPPLPDVRLDFLGQLLWIRTGVITLLRERNPEGVNFGFWPEAREWRTGAVWYAALLPVVFALAWLTGFARPAWPQWEWQETLLRAAATSIGILWVVALSEEFFFRGLLQRWIGIAGASVLFGLAHLGFRQFPNWRFAIVAGVAGVFYGMACPRSP
;
A
#
# COMPACT_ATOMS: atom_id res chain seq x y z
N MET A 1 5.55 1.37 3.54
CA MET A 1 6.41 2.47 3.07
C MET A 1 7.87 2.01 2.94
N ALA A 2 8.18 1.32 1.84
CA ALA A 2 9.53 0.88 1.44
C ALA A 2 10.43 2.02 0.93
N ALA A 3 9.88 3.22 0.78
CA ALA A 3 10.51 4.35 0.11
C ALA A 3 11.11 5.46 1.02
N PRO A 4 11.51 5.23 2.29
CA PRO A 4 11.93 6.34 3.16
C PRO A 4 13.30 6.93 2.80
N LEU A 5 14.10 6.28 1.94
CA LEU A 5 15.40 6.84 1.50
C LEU A 5 15.23 7.86 0.36
N ILE A 6 14.44 7.55 -0.67
CA ILE A 6 14.17 8.48 -1.78
C ILE A 6 13.41 9.71 -1.27
N PHE A 7 12.48 9.54 -0.32
CA PHE A 7 11.71 10.66 0.23
C PHE A 7 12.54 11.64 1.06
N LYS A 8 13.74 11.28 1.53
CA LYS A 8 14.64 12.24 2.18
C LYS A 8 15.27 13.24 1.20
N VAL A 9 15.26 12.94 -0.10
CA VAL A 9 15.78 13.84 -1.15
C VAL A 9 14.73 14.86 -1.56
N PHE A 10 13.43 14.53 -1.45
CA PHE A 10 12.35 15.41 -1.91
C PHE A 10 12.25 16.75 -1.19
N PRO A 11 12.50 16.90 0.13
CA PRO A 11 12.57 18.20 0.76
C PRO A 11 13.62 19.14 0.15
N PHE A 12 14.69 18.61 -0.45
CA PHE A 12 15.70 19.42 -1.15
C PHE A 12 15.25 19.88 -2.53
N ILE A 13 14.42 19.09 -3.22
CA ILE A 13 13.93 19.38 -4.58
C ILE A 13 12.63 20.18 -4.54
N TYR A 14 11.75 19.87 -3.59
CA TYR A 14 10.44 20.46 -3.36
C TYR A 14 10.43 21.20 -2.02
N GLY A 15 11.31 22.20 -1.90
CA GLY A 15 11.40 23.05 -0.72
C GLY A 15 10.05 23.73 -0.42
N PRO A 16 9.63 23.83 0.85
CA PRO A 16 8.33 24.41 1.19
C PRO A 16 8.34 25.92 0.92
N PRO A 17 7.35 26.47 0.20
CA PRO A 17 7.22 27.91 -0.03
C PRO A 17 6.84 28.67 1.24
N LEU A 18 6.24 27.96 2.22
CA LEU A 18 5.85 28.45 3.54
C LEU A 18 6.08 27.32 4.57
N PRO A 19 6.45 27.64 5.83
CA PRO A 19 6.84 26.64 6.84
C PRO A 19 5.83 25.50 7.07
N ASP A 20 4.53 25.79 6.95
CA ASP A 20 3.46 24.83 7.23
C ASP A 20 2.95 24.08 5.98
N VAL A 21 3.46 24.42 4.80
CA VAL A 21 3.01 23.81 3.54
C VAL A 21 3.97 22.70 3.14
N ARG A 22 3.53 21.46 3.34
CA ARG A 22 4.23 20.27 2.85
C ARG A 22 4.01 20.12 1.34
N LEU A 23 5.07 20.04 0.54
CA LEU A 23 4.99 19.77 -0.90
C LEU A 23 5.69 18.46 -1.32
N ASP A 24 6.37 17.81 -0.38
CA ASP A 24 7.12 16.56 -0.58
C ASP A 24 6.23 15.43 -1.14
N PHE A 25 4.95 15.40 -0.75
CA PHE A 25 3.99 14.42 -1.26
C PHE A 25 3.64 14.61 -2.74
N LEU A 26 3.70 15.84 -3.28
CA LEU A 26 3.44 16.11 -4.70
C LEU A 26 4.59 15.56 -5.55
N GLY A 27 5.82 15.76 -5.09
CA GLY A 27 7.01 15.16 -5.70
C GLY A 27 6.91 13.63 -5.72
N GLN A 28 6.57 13.03 -4.57
CA GLN A 28 6.33 11.60 -4.48
C GLN A 28 5.26 11.11 -5.47
N LEU A 29 4.11 11.78 -5.52
CA LEU A 29 3.03 11.38 -6.41
C LEU A 29 3.41 11.50 -7.89
N LEU A 30 4.12 12.57 -8.26
CA LEU A 30 4.62 12.78 -9.61
C LEU A 30 5.60 11.67 -10.01
N TRP A 31 6.63 11.42 -9.21
CA TRP A 31 7.65 10.41 -9.50
C TRP A 31 7.08 8.99 -9.57
N ILE A 32 6.14 8.66 -8.68
CA ILE A 32 5.41 7.38 -8.73
C ILE A 32 4.66 7.26 -10.06
N ARG A 33 3.86 8.26 -10.43
CA ARG A 33 3.04 8.21 -11.66
C ARG A 33 3.89 8.16 -12.90
N THR A 34 4.94 8.98 -12.98
CA THR A 34 5.90 8.96 -14.08
C THR A 34 6.56 7.59 -14.18
N GLY A 35 7.04 7.03 -13.07
CA GLY A 35 7.64 5.69 -13.05
C GLY A 35 6.70 4.60 -13.54
N VAL A 36 5.44 4.60 -13.07
CA VAL A 36 4.41 3.64 -13.52
C VAL A 36 4.15 3.80 -15.02
N ILE A 37 3.92 5.01 -15.51
CA ILE A 37 3.62 5.28 -16.93
C ILE A 37 4.80 4.89 -17.82
N THR A 38 6.03 5.25 -17.43
CA THR A 38 7.24 4.89 -18.18
C THR A 38 7.40 3.37 -18.24
N LEU A 39 7.18 2.66 -17.12
CA LEU A 39 7.29 1.19 -17.11
C LEU A 39 6.19 0.53 -17.96
N LEU A 40 4.95 1.02 -17.89
CA LEU A 40 3.86 0.52 -18.73
C LEU A 40 4.14 0.75 -20.22
N ARG A 41 4.67 1.93 -20.59
CA ARG A 41 4.98 2.27 -21.98
C ARG A 41 6.18 1.49 -22.53
N GLU A 42 7.28 1.44 -21.79
CA GLU A 42 8.56 0.92 -22.29
C GLU A 42 8.70 -0.59 -22.08
N ARG A 43 8.15 -1.13 -20.98
CA ARG A 43 8.27 -2.57 -20.65
C ARG A 43 7.05 -3.38 -21.02
N ASN A 44 5.91 -2.72 -21.31
CA ASN A 44 4.61 -3.32 -21.60
C ASN A 44 4.41 -4.66 -20.87
N PRO A 45 4.46 -4.65 -19.52
CA PRO A 45 4.57 -5.87 -18.75
C PRO A 45 3.33 -6.74 -18.97
N GLU A 46 3.51 -7.84 -19.71
CA GLU A 46 2.43 -8.78 -20.02
C GLU A 46 1.70 -9.22 -18.73
N GLY A 47 0.38 -9.29 -18.80
CA GLY A 47 -0.44 -9.73 -17.67
C GLY A 47 -0.74 -8.66 -16.60
N VAL A 48 -0.22 -7.44 -16.74
CA VAL A 48 -0.52 -6.32 -15.82
C VAL A 48 -1.67 -5.50 -16.39
N ASN A 49 -2.88 -5.84 -15.97
CA ASN A 49 -4.08 -5.08 -16.28
C ASN A 49 -4.18 -3.85 -15.37
N PHE A 50 -3.23 -2.92 -15.49
CA PHE A 50 -3.21 -1.72 -14.66
C PHE A 50 -4.32 -0.75 -15.08
N GLY A 51 -5.19 -0.39 -14.13
CA GLY A 51 -6.19 0.66 -14.27
C GLY A 51 -6.04 1.71 -13.16
N PHE A 52 -6.21 2.98 -13.51
CA PHE A 52 -6.25 4.07 -12.52
C PHE A 52 -7.57 4.12 -11.74
N TRP A 53 -8.63 3.54 -12.32
CA TRP A 53 -9.97 3.52 -11.76
C TRP A 53 -10.43 2.07 -11.62
N PRO A 54 -10.82 1.61 -10.42
CA PRO A 54 -11.20 0.22 -10.24
C PRO A 54 -12.58 -0.09 -10.84
N GLU A 55 -12.70 -1.23 -11.51
CA GLU A 55 -13.95 -1.78 -12.02
C GLU A 55 -14.80 -2.40 -10.90
N ALA A 56 -16.11 -2.57 -11.14
CA ALA A 56 -17.01 -3.21 -10.17
C ALA A 56 -16.57 -4.61 -9.74
N ARG A 57 -15.97 -5.39 -10.66
CA ARG A 57 -15.41 -6.71 -10.36
C ARG A 57 -14.22 -6.62 -9.40
N GLU A 58 -13.37 -5.62 -9.58
CA GLU A 58 -12.18 -5.40 -8.75
C GLU A 58 -12.57 -4.94 -7.35
N TRP A 59 -13.58 -4.07 -7.25
CA TRP A 59 -14.19 -3.71 -5.96
C TRP A 59 -14.73 -4.93 -5.23
N ARG A 60 -15.43 -5.83 -5.93
CA ARG A 60 -15.96 -7.07 -5.34
C ARG A 60 -14.82 -7.98 -4.85
N THR A 61 -13.81 -8.22 -5.69
CA THR A 61 -12.64 -9.03 -5.32
C THR A 61 -11.91 -8.45 -4.12
N GLY A 62 -11.67 -7.13 -4.14
CA GLY A 62 -11.06 -6.40 -3.03
C GLY A 62 -11.86 -6.54 -1.74
N ALA A 63 -13.19 -6.38 -1.78
CA ALA A 63 -14.05 -6.52 -0.61
C ALA A 63 -14.03 -7.94 -0.02
N VAL A 64 -14.07 -8.98 -0.87
CA VAL A 64 -14.01 -10.39 -0.43
C VAL A 64 -12.68 -10.69 0.25
N TRP A 65 -11.56 -10.34 -0.38
CA TRP A 65 -10.24 -10.60 0.19
C TRP A 65 -9.94 -9.73 1.41
N TYR A 66 -10.45 -8.50 1.45
CA TYR A 66 -10.37 -7.66 2.63
C TYR A 66 -11.15 -8.27 3.81
N ALA A 67 -12.37 -8.75 3.58
CA ALA A 67 -13.16 -9.43 4.60
C ALA A 67 -12.47 -10.71 5.12
N ALA A 68 -11.84 -11.48 4.23
CA ALA A 68 -11.06 -12.66 4.61
C ALA A 68 -9.78 -12.30 5.39
N LEU A 69 -9.15 -11.17 5.05
CA LEU A 69 -7.94 -10.67 5.71
C LEU A 69 -8.19 -10.15 7.13
N LEU A 70 -9.33 -9.49 7.35
CA LEU A 70 -9.69 -8.85 8.62
C LEU A 70 -9.49 -9.73 9.86
N PRO A 71 -10.05 -10.95 9.96
CA PRO A 71 -9.87 -11.79 11.15
C PRO A 71 -8.39 -12.18 11.36
N VAL A 72 -7.64 -12.39 10.27
CA VAL A 72 -6.22 -12.77 10.34
C VAL A 72 -5.36 -11.61 10.81
N VAL A 73 -5.53 -10.42 10.24
CA VAL A 73 -4.80 -9.21 10.66
C VAL A 73 -5.18 -8.80 12.06
N PHE A 74 -6.46 -8.93 12.43
CA PHE A 74 -6.91 -8.67 13.79
C PHE A 74 -6.20 -9.58 14.80
N ALA A 75 -6.21 -10.90 14.55
CA ALA A 75 -5.53 -11.86 15.41
C ALA A 75 -4.02 -11.58 15.51
N LEU A 76 -3.35 -11.32 14.38
CA LEU A 76 -1.92 -11.00 14.37
C LEU A 76 -1.62 -9.69 15.09
N ALA A 77 -2.41 -8.65 14.86
CA ALA A 77 -2.20 -7.36 15.50
C ALA A 77 -2.38 -7.44 17.01
N TRP A 78 -3.36 -8.23 17.47
CA TRP A 78 -3.58 -8.51 18.88
C TRP A 78 -2.43 -9.33 19.49
N LEU A 79 -2.07 -10.47 18.87
CA LEU A 79 -1.05 -11.39 19.38
C LEU A 79 0.36 -10.77 19.41
N THR A 80 0.69 -9.96 18.40
CA THR A 80 1.98 -9.26 18.36
C THR A 80 1.99 -7.99 19.22
N GLY A 81 0.83 -7.55 19.71
CA GLY A 81 0.68 -6.25 20.37
C GLY A 81 0.99 -5.08 19.45
N PHE A 82 0.78 -5.23 18.14
CA PHE A 82 0.92 -4.15 17.16
C PHE A 82 -0.20 -3.11 17.31
N ALA A 83 -1.44 -3.59 17.50
CA ALA A 83 -2.61 -2.76 17.70
C ALA A 83 -3.47 -3.35 18.81
N ARG A 84 -4.19 -2.46 19.50
CA ARG A 84 -5.19 -2.83 20.49
C ARG A 84 -6.54 -2.25 20.04
N PRO A 85 -7.63 -2.99 20.21
CA PRO A 85 -8.97 -2.44 20.09
C PRO A 85 -9.09 -1.20 20.96
N ALA A 86 -9.60 -0.14 20.34
CA ALA A 86 -9.87 1.12 20.98
C ALA A 86 -11.28 1.54 20.58
N TRP A 87 -11.98 2.18 21.51
CA TRP A 87 -13.26 2.80 21.19
C TRP A 87 -13.02 4.00 20.26
N PRO A 88 -13.92 4.23 19.27
CA PRO A 88 -13.85 5.42 18.44
C PRO A 88 -13.84 6.68 19.32
N GLN A 89 -12.92 7.60 19.05
CA GLN A 89 -12.85 8.88 19.77
C GLN A 89 -13.86 9.90 19.23
N TRP A 90 -14.37 9.66 18.02
CA TRP A 90 -15.34 10.52 17.33
C TRP A 90 -16.68 9.80 17.19
N GLU A 91 -17.72 10.58 16.88
CA GLU A 91 -19.01 10.06 16.49
C GLU A 91 -18.90 9.06 15.33
N TRP A 92 -19.84 8.13 15.25
CA TRP A 92 -19.76 7.04 14.27
C TRP A 92 -19.72 7.54 12.83
N GLN A 93 -20.52 8.56 12.51
CA GLN A 93 -20.57 9.17 11.19
C GLN A 93 -19.22 9.78 10.80
N GLU A 94 -18.59 10.50 11.73
CA GLU A 94 -17.29 11.10 11.51
C GLU A 94 -16.18 10.05 11.38
N THR A 95 -16.21 9.01 12.21
CA THR A 95 -15.26 7.89 12.13
C THR A 95 -15.34 7.19 10.78
N LEU A 96 -16.56 6.91 10.29
CA LEU A 96 -16.78 6.29 8.98
C LEU A 96 -16.29 7.18 7.84
N LEU A 97 -16.61 8.49 7.89
CA LEU A 97 -16.17 9.44 6.87
C LEU A 97 -14.64 9.54 6.83
N ARG A 98 -13.97 9.62 7.99
CA ARG A 98 -12.52 9.65 8.09
C ARG A 98 -11.88 8.36 7.59
N ALA A 99 -12.44 7.20 7.94
CA ALA A 99 -11.96 5.91 7.46
C ALA A 99 -12.08 5.81 5.93
N ALA A 100 -13.21 6.22 5.35
CA ALA A 100 -13.42 6.23 3.91
C ALA A 100 -12.45 7.18 3.20
N ALA A 101 -12.34 8.43 3.67
CA ALA A 101 -11.45 9.43 3.10
C ALA A 101 -9.97 8.99 3.18
N THR A 102 -9.56 8.42 4.31
CA THR A 102 -8.21 7.88 4.49
C THR A 102 -7.95 6.70 3.57
N SER A 103 -8.93 5.79 3.41
CA SER A 103 -8.79 4.63 2.53
C SER A 103 -8.66 5.05 1.06
N ILE A 104 -9.45 6.03 0.63
CA ILE A 104 -9.33 6.66 -0.70
C ILE A 104 -7.94 7.30 -0.86
N GLY A 105 -7.51 8.12 0.10
CA GLY A 105 -6.19 8.75 0.05
C GLY A 105 -5.05 7.72 -0.06
N ILE A 106 -5.10 6.66 0.76
CA ILE A 106 -4.12 5.58 0.72
C ILE A 106 -4.17 4.83 -0.61
N LEU A 107 -5.36 4.53 -1.13
CA LEU A 107 -5.55 3.79 -2.38
C LEU A 107 -4.78 4.46 -3.54
N TRP A 108 -5.00 5.77 -3.76
CA TRP A 108 -4.42 6.46 -4.92
C TRP A 108 -3.00 6.99 -4.72
N VAL A 109 -2.58 7.27 -3.49
CA VAL A 109 -1.27 7.89 -3.22
C VAL A 109 -0.21 6.86 -2.85
N VAL A 110 -0.60 5.75 -2.22
CA VAL A 110 0.34 4.75 -1.70
C VAL A 110 0.09 3.38 -2.34
N ALA A 111 -1.10 2.81 -2.12
CA ALA A 111 -1.38 1.42 -2.45
C ALA A 111 -1.28 1.14 -3.95
N LEU A 112 -1.74 2.06 -4.82
CA LEU A 112 -1.64 1.89 -6.27
C LEU A 112 -0.19 1.64 -6.72
N SER A 113 0.77 2.37 -6.15
CA SER A 113 2.20 2.23 -6.49
C SER A 113 2.82 0.98 -5.90
N GLU A 114 2.49 0.68 -4.65
CA GLU A 114 3.01 -0.51 -3.98
C GLU A 114 2.46 -1.77 -4.65
N GLU A 115 1.16 -1.81 -4.98
CA GLU A 115 0.54 -2.97 -5.62
C GLU A 115 1.02 -3.16 -7.07
N PHE A 116 1.20 -2.08 -7.83
CA PHE A 116 1.83 -2.15 -9.15
C PHE A 116 3.23 -2.76 -9.06
N PHE A 117 4.06 -2.31 -8.12
CA PHE A 117 5.41 -2.84 -7.96
C PHE A 117 5.43 -4.29 -7.47
N PHE A 118 4.74 -4.58 -6.36
CA PHE A 118 4.81 -5.89 -5.71
C PHE A 118 4.01 -6.97 -6.45
N ARG A 119 2.80 -6.67 -6.94
CA ARG A 119 1.97 -7.66 -7.68
C ARG A 119 2.16 -7.59 -9.16
N GLY A 120 2.11 -6.37 -9.71
CA GLY A 120 2.24 -6.17 -11.14
C GLY A 120 3.61 -6.62 -11.63
N LEU A 121 4.69 -6.21 -10.97
CA LEU A 121 6.04 -6.50 -11.45
C LEU A 121 6.69 -7.68 -10.72
N LEU A 122 6.78 -7.64 -9.39
CA LEU A 122 7.66 -8.55 -8.65
C LEU A 122 7.08 -9.96 -8.49
N GLN A 123 5.79 -10.08 -8.15
CA GLN A 123 5.14 -11.37 -7.84
C GLN A 123 5.22 -12.39 -8.97
N ARG A 124 5.26 -11.97 -10.25
CA ARG A 124 5.40 -12.91 -11.37
C ARG A 124 6.72 -13.68 -11.34
N TRP A 125 7.78 -13.07 -10.81
CA TRP A 125 9.15 -13.62 -10.84
C TRP A 125 9.45 -14.49 -9.63
N ILE A 126 8.89 -14.13 -8.47
CA ILE A 126 9.24 -14.75 -7.17
C ILE A 126 8.04 -15.38 -6.46
N GLY A 127 6.87 -15.37 -7.11
CA GLY A 127 5.62 -15.90 -6.56
C GLY A 127 5.05 -15.05 -5.42
N ILE A 128 3.86 -15.47 -4.95
CA ILE A 128 3.12 -14.80 -3.87
C ILE A 128 3.94 -14.78 -2.59
N ALA A 129 4.56 -15.90 -2.22
CA ALA A 129 5.35 -16.01 -0.99
C ALA A 129 6.53 -15.01 -0.99
N GLY A 130 7.34 -15.01 -2.05
CA GLY A 130 8.49 -14.10 -2.17
C GLY A 130 8.06 -12.62 -2.14
N ALA A 131 7.05 -12.25 -2.93
CA ALA A 131 6.57 -10.87 -2.97
C ALA A 131 5.96 -10.42 -1.64
N SER A 132 5.28 -11.32 -0.93
CA SER A 132 4.70 -11.04 0.40
C SER A 132 5.77 -10.84 1.47
N VAL A 133 6.82 -11.65 1.48
CA VAL A 133 7.97 -11.48 2.39
C VAL A 133 8.66 -10.14 2.13
N LEU A 134 8.97 -9.83 0.87
CA LEU A 134 9.60 -8.55 0.51
C LEU A 134 8.70 -7.35 0.84
N PHE A 135 7.39 -7.48 0.63
CA PHE A 135 6.42 -6.47 1.04
C PHE A 135 6.46 -6.24 2.56
N GLY A 136 6.49 -7.30 3.37
CA GLY A 136 6.66 -7.18 4.82
C GLY A 136 7.97 -6.50 5.23
N LEU A 137 9.10 -6.92 4.64
CA LEU A 137 10.42 -6.33 4.93
C LEU A 137 10.49 -4.84 4.57
N ALA A 138 9.87 -4.45 3.46
CA ALA A 138 9.69 -3.05 3.05
C ALA A 138 8.99 -2.19 4.12
N HIS A 139 8.27 -2.79 5.06
CA HIS A 139 7.55 -2.09 6.12
C HIS A 139 8.29 -2.04 7.46
N LEU A 140 9.52 -2.57 7.55
CA LEU A 140 10.33 -2.53 8.79
C LEU A 140 10.62 -1.11 9.30
N GLY A 141 10.68 -0.10 8.42
CA GLY A 141 10.95 1.30 8.79
C GLY A 141 9.72 2.11 9.17
N PHE A 142 8.53 1.51 9.23
CA PHE A 142 7.31 2.27 9.48
C PHE A 142 7.22 2.79 10.92
N ARG A 143 7.24 4.12 11.08
CA ARG A 143 7.24 4.91 12.33
C ARG A 143 8.46 4.69 13.23
N GLN A 144 8.93 3.46 13.38
CA GLN A 144 10.09 3.07 14.17
C GLN A 144 10.87 1.98 13.43
N PHE A 145 12.18 1.87 13.65
CA PHE A 145 12.99 0.81 13.06
C PHE A 145 13.72 0.03 14.16
N PRO A 146 13.64 -1.32 14.20
CA PRO A 146 12.83 -2.19 13.33
C PRO A 146 11.38 -2.36 13.85
N ASN A 147 10.39 -2.07 13.02
CA ASN A 147 8.99 -2.40 13.29
C ASN A 147 8.62 -3.79 12.76
N TRP A 148 9.20 -4.82 13.39
CA TRP A 148 8.98 -6.22 13.00
C TRP A 148 7.50 -6.64 13.12
N ARG A 149 6.77 -6.09 14.10
CA ARG A 149 5.34 -6.37 14.31
C ARG A 149 4.53 -5.97 13.08
N PHE A 150 4.77 -4.76 12.59
CA PHE A 150 4.12 -4.29 11.37
C PHE A 150 4.58 -5.03 10.13
N ALA A 151 5.87 -5.37 10.04
CA ALA A 151 6.40 -6.15 8.92
C ALA A 151 5.71 -7.51 8.78
N ILE A 152 5.42 -8.20 9.90
CA ILE A 152 4.68 -9.46 9.89
C ILE A 152 3.24 -9.23 9.40
N VAL A 153 2.53 -8.24 9.96
CA VAL A 153 1.15 -7.92 9.58
C VAL A 153 1.07 -7.55 8.09
N ALA A 154 1.97 -6.70 7.61
CA ALA A 154 2.05 -6.30 6.21
C ALA A 154 2.38 -7.49 5.31
N GLY A 155 3.34 -8.34 5.69
CA GLY A 155 3.70 -9.52 4.92
C GLY A 155 2.53 -10.49 4.76
N VAL A 156 1.77 -10.74 5.84
CA VAL A 156 0.56 -11.58 5.77
C VAL A 156 -0.52 -10.92 4.91
N ALA A 157 -0.76 -9.61 5.07
CA ALA A 157 -1.66 -8.88 4.17
C ALA A 157 -1.24 -9.00 2.70
N GLY A 158 0.07 -9.01 2.43
CA GLY A 158 0.62 -9.21 1.10
C GLY A 158 0.23 -10.54 0.45
N VAL A 159 0.01 -11.60 1.22
CA VAL A 159 -0.47 -12.88 0.70
C VAL A 159 -1.89 -12.73 0.17
N PHE A 160 -2.77 -12.06 0.92
CA PHE A 160 -4.16 -11.84 0.53
C PHE A 160 -4.26 -10.94 -0.69
N TYR A 161 -3.44 -9.89 -0.76
CA TYR A 161 -3.34 -9.02 -1.93
C TYR A 161 -2.86 -9.81 -3.17
N GLY A 162 -1.84 -10.67 -2.99
CA GLY A 162 -1.35 -11.54 -4.04
C GLY A 162 -2.36 -12.56 -4.55
N MET A 163 -3.27 -13.03 -3.70
CA MET A 163 -4.37 -13.93 -4.07
C MET A 163 -5.55 -13.20 -4.71
N ALA A 164 -5.76 -11.93 -4.37
CA ALA A 164 -6.75 -11.06 -5.02
C ALA A 164 -6.34 -10.68 -6.44
N CYS A 165 -5.03 -10.63 -6.71
CA CYS A 165 -4.48 -10.36 -8.03
C CYS A 165 -4.74 -11.56 -8.97
N PRO A 166 -5.47 -11.36 -10.09
CA PRO A 166 -5.68 -12.42 -11.07
C PRO A 166 -4.34 -12.94 -11.58
N ARG A 167 -4.17 -14.27 -11.62
CA ARG A 167 -3.06 -14.86 -12.36
C ARG A 167 -3.33 -14.62 -13.84
N SER A 168 -2.48 -13.86 -14.50
CA SER A 168 -2.45 -13.79 -15.96
C SER A 168 -2.24 -15.23 -16.47
N PRO A 169 -3.05 -15.72 -17.42
CA PRO A 169 -2.77 -16.99 -18.09
C PRO A 169 -1.44 -16.94 -18.83
#